data_AF-A0A8J6HX61-F1
#
_entry.id   AF-A0A8J6HX61-F1
#
_cell.length_a   1.000
_cell.length_b   1.000
_cell.length_c   1.000
_cell.angle_alpha   90.00
_cell.angle_beta   90.00
_cell.angle_gamma   90.00
#
_symmetry.space_group_name_H-M   'P 1'
#
loop_
_entity.id
_entity.type
_entity.pdbx_description
1 polymer ?
#
loop_
_entity_poly.entity_id
_entity_poly.type
_entity_poly.pdbx_seq_one_letter_code
_entity_poly.pdbx_strand_id
1 'polypeptide(L)'
;MGAIYTQIGAKQDRSTAKGLDAAVDSFLRAAGTFRYIHENFTNAPSMDLRPEMLEMLVQLMLAQARECLLEKLDLQSKENRSVDICLDLAQEAAHLADCYSQVYQIIMNEAVHDYVPYSWISLVQVKKEYYTGMAHYHVASGVLHEEAAKMSAATKDTLQFLHAETASTQLDIRLPKDDSERRLLGRAHLREALVLHEECQRLHRMCRELRGKQALAAVLRTAHKTALQAYANNENEDDFSDVLDPAQVQGTAPQNL
;
A
#
# COMPACT_ATOMS: atom_id res chain seq x y z
N MET A 1 13.80 -23.48 -8.35
CA MET A 1 14.33 -22.68 -7.23
C MET A 1 13.47 -21.46 -6.92
N GLY A 2 13.20 -20.56 -7.86
CA GLY A 2 12.37 -19.36 -7.61
C GLY A 2 11.01 -19.66 -6.97
N ALA A 3 10.24 -20.59 -7.54
CA ALA A 3 8.95 -21.03 -7.00
C ALA A 3 9.01 -21.68 -5.60
N ILE A 4 10.17 -22.16 -5.15
CA ILE A 4 10.33 -22.70 -3.78
C ILE A 4 10.51 -21.53 -2.82
N TYR A 5 11.33 -20.54 -3.19
CA TYR A 5 11.52 -19.33 -2.39
C TYR A 5 10.21 -18.54 -2.22
N THR A 6 9.36 -18.46 -3.25
CA THR A 6 8.03 -17.83 -3.10
C THR A 6 7.18 -18.51 -2.03
N GLN A 7 7.19 -19.85 -1.99
CA GLN A 7 6.46 -20.64 -1.00
C GLN A 7 7.05 -20.51 0.41
N ILE A 8 8.37 -20.44 0.54
CA ILE A 8 9.05 -20.23 1.82
C ILE A 8 8.69 -18.84 2.36
N GLY A 9 8.76 -17.80 1.52
CA GLY A 9 8.41 -16.43 1.90
C GLY A 9 6.94 -16.29 2.30
N ALA A 10 6.03 -16.92 1.55
CA ALA A 10 4.60 -16.92 1.87
C ALA A 10 4.22 -17.66 3.16
N LYS A 11 5.08 -18.55 3.67
CA LYS A 11 4.86 -19.35 4.89
C LYS A 11 5.51 -18.77 6.16
N GLN A 12 6.29 -17.69 6.03
CA GLN A 12 6.90 -17.06 7.20
C GLN A 12 5.85 -16.44 8.13
N ASP A 13 6.14 -16.43 9.44
CA ASP A 13 5.32 -15.74 10.42
C ASP A 13 5.57 -14.22 10.40
N ARG A 14 4.69 -13.51 9.68
CA ARG A 14 4.75 -12.06 9.50
C ARG A 14 4.32 -11.25 10.72
N SER A 15 3.97 -11.88 11.83
CA SER A 15 3.69 -11.18 13.10
C SER A 15 4.96 -10.79 13.86
N THR A 16 6.14 -11.24 13.40
CA THR A 16 7.43 -10.99 14.04
C THR A 16 8.40 -10.31 13.07
N ALA A 17 9.26 -9.42 13.58
CA ALA A 17 10.30 -8.77 12.77
C ALA A 17 11.23 -9.79 12.09
N LYS A 18 11.59 -10.88 12.81
CA LYS A 18 12.43 -11.95 12.27
C LYS A 18 11.74 -12.71 11.13
N GLY A 19 10.46 -13.02 11.25
CA GLY A 19 9.71 -13.69 10.19
C GLY A 19 9.50 -12.80 8.97
N LEU A 20 9.31 -11.48 9.17
CA LEU A 20 9.29 -10.50 8.09
C LEU A 20 10.64 -10.43 7.36
N ASP A 21 11.76 -10.38 8.09
CA ASP A 21 13.10 -10.40 7.47
C ASP A 21 13.34 -11.67 6.64
N ALA A 22 12.91 -12.83 7.16
CA ALA A 22 13.00 -14.09 6.42
C ALA A 22 12.10 -14.12 5.18
N ALA A 23 10.94 -13.46 5.23
CA ALA A 23 10.03 -13.34 4.09
C ALA A 23 10.65 -12.47 2.99
N VAL A 24 11.21 -11.32 3.38
CA VAL A 24 11.93 -10.40 2.48
C VAL A 24 13.08 -11.13 1.77
N ASP A 25 13.98 -11.79 2.52
CA ASP A 25 15.11 -12.53 1.93
C ASP A 25 14.61 -13.59 0.94
N SER A 26 13.54 -14.31 1.28
CA SER A 26 12.96 -15.32 0.40
C SER A 26 12.38 -14.72 -0.89
N PHE A 27 11.60 -13.65 -0.80
CA PHE A 27 11.03 -13.01 -2.00
C PHE A 27 12.11 -12.40 -2.89
N LEU A 28 13.15 -11.79 -2.31
CA LEU A 28 14.29 -11.25 -3.07
C LEU A 28 15.09 -12.36 -3.76
N ARG A 29 15.30 -13.51 -3.11
CA ARG A 29 15.91 -14.69 -3.76
C ARG A 29 15.04 -15.23 -4.90
N ALA A 30 13.73 -15.23 -4.74
CA ALA A 30 12.82 -15.60 -5.83
C ALA A 30 12.93 -14.63 -7.01
N ALA A 31 12.87 -13.32 -6.76
CA ALA A 31 13.06 -12.27 -7.76
C ALA A 31 14.39 -12.43 -8.50
N GLY A 32 15.50 -12.59 -7.77
CA GLY A 32 16.82 -12.79 -8.35
C GLY A 32 16.90 -14.07 -9.19
N THR A 33 16.23 -15.14 -8.77
CA THR A 33 16.17 -16.38 -9.55
C THR A 33 15.40 -16.19 -10.86
N PHE A 34 14.25 -15.52 -10.83
CA PHE A 34 13.46 -15.25 -12.04
C PHE A 34 14.19 -14.31 -13.00
N ARG A 35 14.85 -13.27 -12.47
CA ARG A 35 15.67 -12.35 -13.25
C ARG A 35 16.85 -13.05 -13.90
N TYR A 36 17.54 -13.94 -13.17
CA TYR A 36 18.61 -14.75 -13.75
C TYR A 36 18.10 -15.60 -14.92
N ILE A 37 16.93 -16.22 -14.79
CA ILE A 37 16.36 -17.00 -15.90
C ILE A 37 16.05 -16.09 -17.10
N HIS A 38 15.44 -14.93 -16.85
CA HIS A 38 15.10 -13.94 -17.87
C HIS A 38 16.33 -13.49 -18.67
N GLU A 39 17.45 -13.24 -17.99
CA GLU A 39 18.68 -12.73 -18.63
C GLU A 39 19.50 -13.82 -19.35
N ASN A 40 19.39 -15.09 -18.93
CA ASN A 40 20.30 -16.16 -19.38
C ASN A 40 19.64 -17.21 -20.28
N PHE A 41 18.30 -17.28 -20.35
CA PHE A 41 17.58 -18.27 -21.14
C PHE A 41 16.69 -17.60 -22.19
N THR A 42 17.23 -17.42 -23.38
CA THR A 42 16.55 -16.72 -24.50
C THR A 42 15.53 -17.58 -25.23
N ASN A 43 15.65 -18.92 -25.15
CA ASN A 43 14.72 -19.86 -25.76
C ASN A 43 13.81 -20.45 -24.69
N ALA A 44 12.71 -19.76 -24.40
CA ALA A 44 11.72 -20.23 -23.44
C ALA A 44 11.09 -21.56 -23.91
N PRO A 45 11.21 -22.67 -23.15
CA PRO A 45 10.65 -23.96 -23.53
C PRO A 45 9.12 -24.00 -23.36
N SER A 46 8.56 -23.01 -22.67
CA SER A 46 7.15 -22.93 -22.28
C SER A 46 6.73 -21.48 -22.00
N MET A 47 5.42 -21.22 -22.06
CA MET A 47 4.86 -19.87 -22.03
C MET A 47 5.08 -19.14 -20.69
N ASP A 48 5.24 -19.88 -19.59
CA ASP A 48 5.50 -19.40 -18.22
C ASP A 48 6.95 -18.92 -17.99
N LEU A 49 7.87 -19.24 -18.91
CA LEU A 49 9.26 -18.79 -18.90
C LEU A 49 9.55 -17.73 -19.97
N ARG A 50 8.52 -17.19 -20.61
CA ARG A 50 8.70 -16.07 -21.54
C ARG A 50 9.16 -14.82 -20.80
N PRO A 51 9.94 -13.94 -21.45
CA PRO A 51 10.50 -12.75 -20.81
C PRO A 51 9.46 -11.90 -20.07
N GLU A 52 8.29 -11.70 -20.67
CA GLU A 52 7.22 -10.87 -20.11
C GLU A 52 6.61 -11.48 -18.84
N MET A 53 6.46 -12.82 -18.82
CA MET A 53 6.00 -13.55 -17.63
C MET A 53 7.03 -13.49 -16.50
N LEU A 54 8.31 -13.66 -16.83
CA LEU A 54 9.39 -13.60 -15.85
C LEU A 54 9.53 -12.19 -15.26
N GLU A 55 9.41 -11.14 -16.08
CA GLU A 55 9.42 -9.76 -15.60
C GLU A 55 8.23 -9.49 -14.67
N MET A 56 7.02 -9.95 -15.04
CA MET A 56 5.85 -9.86 -14.17
C MET A 56 6.10 -10.54 -12.81
N LEU A 57 6.67 -11.76 -12.82
CA LEU A 57 6.99 -12.49 -11.60
C LEU A 57 8.07 -11.77 -10.76
N VAL A 58 9.09 -11.20 -11.39
CA VAL A 58 10.12 -10.38 -10.71
C VAL A 58 9.46 -9.21 -10.00
N GLN A 59 8.65 -8.42 -10.70
CA GLN A 59 7.98 -7.24 -10.12
C GLN A 59 7.01 -7.63 -9.00
N LEU A 60 6.28 -8.74 -9.15
CA LEU A 60 5.41 -9.26 -8.10
C LEU A 60 6.19 -9.66 -6.84
N MET A 61 7.35 -10.31 -6.99
CA MET A 61 8.21 -10.67 -5.84
C MET A 61 8.80 -9.45 -5.15
N LEU A 62 9.22 -8.43 -5.91
CA LEU A 62 9.73 -7.17 -5.35
C LEU A 62 8.64 -6.42 -4.57
N ALA A 63 7.42 -6.33 -5.12
CA ALA A 63 6.28 -5.75 -4.41
C ALA A 63 5.96 -6.50 -3.11
N GLN A 64 5.98 -7.84 -3.13
CA GLN A 64 5.76 -8.66 -1.93
C GLN A 64 6.88 -8.53 -0.89
N ALA A 65 8.13 -8.32 -1.31
CA ALA A 65 9.22 -8.02 -0.39
C ALA A 65 9.02 -6.65 0.27
N ARG A 66 8.64 -5.63 -0.51
CA ARG A 66 8.37 -4.28 0.04
C ARG A 66 7.16 -4.24 0.97
N GLU A 67 6.13 -5.04 0.69
CA GLU A 67 5.03 -5.31 1.62
C GLU A 67 5.52 -5.79 2.99
N CYS A 68 6.43 -6.76 3.03
CA CYS A 68 6.99 -7.23 4.30
C CYS A 68 7.87 -6.18 5.00
N LEU A 69 8.55 -5.31 4.26
CA LEU A 69 9.30 -4.19 4.84
C LEU A 69 8.38 -3.14 5.47
N LEU A 70 7.27 -2.80 4.81
CA LEU A 70 6.25 -1.90 5.36
C LEU A 70 5.61 -2.50 6.62
N GLU A 71 5.22 -3.78 6.57
CA GLU A 71 4.68 -4.50 7.74
C GLU A 71 5.66 -4.48 8.92
N LYS A 72 6.97 -4.56 8.65
CA LYS A 72 8.02 -4.49 9.66
C LYS A 72 8.12 -3.10 10.27
N LEU A 73 8.12 -2.06 9.43
CA LEU A 73 8.13 -0.66 9.88
C LEU A 73 6.90 -0.35 10.75
N ASP A 74 5.72 -0.81 10.34
CA ASP A 74 4.49 -0.67 11.13
C ASP A 74 4.65 -1.42 12.46
N LEU A 75 5.08 -2.68 12.45
CA LEU A 75 5.23 -3.50 13.66
C LEU A 75 6.18 -2.86 14.69
N GLN A 76 7.34 -2.39 14.25
CA GLN A 76 8.38 -1.86 15.14
C GLN A 76 8.03 -0.48 15.72
N SER A 77 7.15 0.27 15.06
CA SER A 77 6.81 1.63 15.45
C SER A 77 5.53 1.75 16.27
N LYS A 78 4.82 0.66 16.56
CA LYS A 78 3.49 0.72 17.22
C LYS A 78 3.47 1.46 18.56
N GLU A 79 4.52 1.30 19.38
CA GLU A 79 4.56 1.88 20.73
C GLU A 79 5.03 3.34 20.75
N ASN A 80 5.82 3.76 19.76
CA ASN A 80 6.44 5.08 19.70
C ASN A 80 6.11 5.79 18.38
N ARG A 81 4.86 5.71 17.95
CA ARG A 81 4.42 6.23 16.66
C ARG A 81 4.36 7.75 16.69
N SER A 82 5.38 8.40 16.15
CA SER A 82 5.43 9.87 15.99
C SER A 82 4.75 10.33 14.70
N VAL A 83 4.60 11.65 14.54
CA VAL A 83 4.13 12.28 13.31
C VAL A 83 5.01 11.89 12.12
N ASP A 84 6.33 11.98 12.27
CA ASP A 84 7.28 11.65 11.20
C ASP A 84 7.13 10.19 10.75
N ILE A 85 7.01 9.26 11.70
CA ILE A 85 6.80 7.83 11.42
C ILE A 85 5.47 7.61 10.68
N CYS A 86 4.41 8.33 11.06
CA CYS A 86 3.14 8.26 10.34
C CYS A 86 3.31 8.71 8.88
N LEU A 87 4.06 9.78 8.62
CA LEU A 87 4.29 10.24 7.24
C LEU A 87 5.18 9.27 6.46
N ASP A 88 6.22 8.69 7.09
CA ASP A 88 7.06 7.65 6.48
C ASP A 88 6.22 6.41 6.10
N LEU A 89 5.37 5.93 7.00
CA LEU A 89 4.44 4.82 6.72
C LEU A 89 3.48 5.16 5.58
N ALA A 90 3.00 6.41 5.51
CA ALA A 90 2.13 6.85 4.44
C ALA A 90 2.83 6.81 3.07
N GLN A 91 4.05 7.32 2.99
CA GLN A 91 4.82 7.34 1.75
C GLN A 91 5.24 5.92 1.33
N GLU A 92 5.64 5.07 2.27
CA GLU A 92 5.97 3.67 1.98
C GLU A 92 4.74 2.88 1.49
N ALA A 93 3.56 3.12 2.08
CA ALA A 93 2.31 2.53 1.62
C ALA A 93 1.90 3.02 0.22
N ALA A 94 2.05 4.33 -0.06
CA ALA A 94 1.77 4.88 -1.38
C ALA A 94 2.71 4.31 -2.46
N HIS A 95 4.01 4.21 -2.16
CA HIS A 95 4.96 3.58 -3.08
C HIS A 95 4.62 2.11 -3.31
N LEU A 96 4.25 1.36 -2.27
CA LEU A 96 3.83 -0.03 -2.43
C LEU A 96 2.57 -0.17 -3.29
N ALA A 97 1.62 0.76 -3.16
CA ALA A 97 0.44 0.81 -4.03
C ALA A 97 0.85 1.03 -5.50
N ASP A 98 1.82 1.91 -5.76
CA ASP A 98 2.39 2.13 -7.10
C ASP A 98 3.08 0.87 -7.64
N CYS A 99 3.86 0.15 -6.82
CA CYS A 99 4.45 -1.12 -7.22
C CYS A 99 3.38 -2.13 -7.65
N TYR A 100 2.29 -2.26 -6.89
CA TYR A 100 1.18 -3.15 -7.27
C TYR A 100 0.41 -2.64 -8.50
N SER A 101 0.30 -1.32 -8.68
CA SER A 101 -0.24 -0.72 -9.91
C SER A 101 0.60 -1.10 -11.13
N GLN A 102 1.93 -1.01 -11.03
CA GLN A 102 2.85 -1.41 -12.09
C GLN A 102 2.74 -2.91 -12.41
N VAL A 103 2.70 -3.76 -11.38
CA VAL A 103 2.45 -5.21 -11.56
C VAL A 103 1.14 -5.45 -12.30
N TYR A 104 0.06 -4.74 -11.93
CA TYR A 104 -1.22 -4.85 -12.62
C TYR A 104 -1.12 -4.47 -14.10
N GLN A 105 -0.44 -3.37 -14.44
CA GLN A 105 -0.24 -2.97 -15.84
C GLN A 105 0.52 -4.03 -16.65
N ILE A 106 1.55 -4.65 -16.07
CA ILE A 106 2.29 -5.74 -16.72
C ILE A 106 1.37 -6.94 -16.93
N ILE A 107 0.55 -7.31 -15.94
CA ILE A 107 -0.42 -8.41 -16.05
C ILE A 107 -1.45 -8.14 -17.16
N MET A 108 -1.89 -6.89 -17.35
CA MET A 108 -2.87 -6.52 -18.38
C MET A 108 -2.30 -6.53 -19.81
N ASN A 109 -0.99 -6.68 -19.98
CA ASN A 109 -0.40 -6.86 -21.30
C ASN A 109 -0.88 -8.18 -21.94
N GLU A 110 -1.24 -8.16 -23.22
CA GLU A 110 -1.71 -9.34 -23.98
C GLU A 110 -0.75 -10.54 -23.88
N ALA A 111 0.56 -10.29 -23.78
CA ALA A 111 1.56 -11.34 -23.65
C ALA A 111 1.46 -12.14 -22.34
N VAL A 112 0.87 -11.54 -21.29
CA VAL A 112 0.85 -12.03 -19.91
C VAL A 112 -0.56 -12.38 -19.44
N HIS A 113 -1.56 -11.55 -19.77
CA HIS A 113 -2.91 -11.58 -19.22
C HIS A 113 -3.55 -12.98 -19.18
N ASP A 114 -3.54 -13.67 -20.32
CA ASP A 114 -4.24 -14.95 -20.49
C ASP A 114 -3.59 -16.11 -19.71
N TYR A 115 -2.40 -15.89 -19.16
CA TYR A 115 -1.63 -16.88 -18.40
C TYR A 115 -1.68 -16.65 -16.89
N VAL A 116 -2.25 -15.53 -16.45
CA VAL A 116 -2.34 -15.17 -15.03
C VAL A 116 -3.74 -15.53 -14.51
N PRO A 117 -3.84 -16.33 -13.42
CA PRO A 117 -5.13 -16.63 -12.82
C PRO A 117 -5.88 -15.36 -12.43
N TYR A 118 -7.17 -15.28 -12.74
CA TYR A 118 -8.00 -14.11 -12.40
C TYR A 118 -7.94 -13.73 -10.91
N SER A 119 -7.75 -14.70 -10.02
CA SER A 119 -7.60 -14.47 -8.58
C SER A 119 -6.33 -13.69 -8.22
N TRP A 120 -5.25 -13.83 -8.99
CA TRP A 120 -4.03 -13.04 -8.81
C TRP A 120 -4.24 -11.61 -9.26
N ILE A 121 -4.86 -11.42 -10.42
CA ILE A 121 -5.24 -10.11 -10.96
C ILE A 121 -6.08 -9.34 -9.94
N SER A 122 -7.12 -10.02 -9.44
CA SER A 122 -8.01 -9.47 -8.42
C SER A 122 -7.27 -9.14 -7.12
N LEU A 123 -6.34 -9.99 -6.68
CA LEU A 123 -5.58 -9.76 -5.45
C LEU A 123 -4.62 -8.58 -5.58
N VAL A 124 -3.96 -8.42 -6.72
CA VAL A 124 -3.09 -7.28 -7.00
C VAL A 124 -3.88 -5.98 -6.97
N GLN A 125 -5.08 -5.95 -7.57
CA GLN A 125 -5.97 -4.79 -7.49
C GLN A 125 -6.42 -4.51 -6.05
N VAL A 126 -6.85 -5.53 -5.30
CA VAL A 126 -7.19 -5.37 -3.88
C VAL A 126 -6.02 -4.79 -3.08
N LYS A 127 -4.79 -5.28 -3.32
CA LYS A 127 -3.60 -4.77 -2.62
C LYS A 127 -3.27 -3.33 -3.00
N LYS A 128 -3.36 -2.97 -4.29
CA LYS A 128 -3.20 -1.59 -4.74
C LYS A 128 -4.15 -0.65 -3.98
N GLU A 129 -5.45 -0.94 -4.00
CA GLU A 129 -6.45 -0.10 -3.31
C GLU A 129 -6.25 -0.11 -1.79
N TYR A 130 -5.84 -1.26 -1.22
CA TYR A 130 -5.61 -1.40 0.22
C TYR A 130 -4.45 -0.51 0.70
N TYR A 131 -3.32 -0.55 -0.01
CA TYR A 131 -2.15 0.26 0.35
C TYR A 131 -2.34 1.74 0.00
N THR A 132 -3.13 2.06 -1.02
CA THR A 132 -3.57 3.45 -1.27
C THR A 132 -4.37 3.96 -0.06
N GLY A 133 -5.37 3.19 0.40
CA GLY A 133 -6.16 3.57 1.58
C GLY A 133 -5.32 3.64 2.86
N MET A 134 -4.36 2.73 3.03
CA MET A 134 -3.41 2.75 4.14
C MET A 134 -2.53 4.01 4.13
N ALA A 135 -2.10 4.48 2.96
CA ALA A 135 -1.35 5.72 2.82
C ALA A 135 -2.16 6.92 3.34
N HIS A 136 -3.41 7.07 2.87
CA HIS A 136 -4.31 8.11 3.35
C HIS A 136 -4.56 7.99 4.87
N TYR A 137 -4.79 6.79 5.39
CA TYR A 137 -4.97 6.55 6.82
C TYR A 137 -3.76 7.00 7.65
N HIS A 138 -2.54 6.75 7.18
CA HIS A 138 -1.33 7.16 7.89
C HIS A 138 -1.07 8.67 7.81
N VAL A 139 -1.37 9.33 6.69
CA VAL A 139 -1.38 10.81 6.62
C VAL A 139 -2.34 11.37 7.66
N ALA A 140 -3.58 10.86 7.69
CA ALA A 140 -4.56 11.27 8.68
C ALA A 140 -4.07 11.06 10.12
N SER A 141 -3.49 9.89 10.40
CA SER A 141 -2.93 9.56 11.72
C SER A 141 -1.82 10.54 12.13
N GLY A 142 -0.99 10.97 11.19
CA GLY A 142 0.07 11.95 11.41
C GLY A 142 -0.48 13.36 11.67
N VAL A 143 -1.39 13.86 10.84
CA VAL A 143 -1.94 15.22 10.98
C VAL A 143 -2.89 15.33 12.18
N LEU A 144 -3.58 14.26 12.56
CA LEU A 144 -4.45 14.22 13.74
C LEU A 144 -3.71 13.81 15.03
N HIS A 145 -2.41 13.55 14.96
CA HIS A 145 -1.60 13.20 16.12
C HIS A 145 -1.58 14.33 17.16
N GLU A 146 -1.49 13.99 18.45
CA GLU A 146 -1.49 14.97 19.55
C GLU A 146 -0.33 15.98 19.44
N GLU A 147 0.81 15.52 18.93
CA GLU A 147 2.01 16.34 18.72
C GLU A 147 2.04 17.07 17.38
N ALA A 148 1.02 16.93 16.53
CA ALA A 148 1.00 17.52 15.19
C ALA A 148 1.05 19.06 15.20
N ALA A 149 0.58 19.70 16.27
CA ALA A 149 0.72 21.16 16.44
C ALA A 149 2.19 21.62 16.55
N LYS A 150 3.11 20.71 16.90
CA LYS A 150 4.54 20.97 17.13
C LYS A 150 5.43 20.39 16.02
N MET A 151 4.87 20.07 14.84
CA MET A 151 5.62 19.56 13.70
C MET A 151 6.85 20.40 13.41
N SER A 152 7.99 19.74 13.23
CA SER A 152 9.23 20.39 12.81
C SER A 152 9.07 20.97 11.40
N ALA A 153 9.96 21.89 11.01
CA ALA A 153 9.98 22.40 9.63
C ALA A 153 10.13 21.27 8.61
N ALA A 154 11.02 20.30 8.87
CA ALA A 154 11.23 19.14 8.01
C ALA A 154 9.95 18.28 7.88
N THR A 155 9.23 18.04 8.98
CA THR A 155 7.98 17.27 8.96
C THR A 155 6.89 17.98 8.16
N LYS A 156 6.84 19.32 8.21
CA LYS A 156 5.92 20.14 7.41
C LYS A 156 6.27 20.07 5.93
N ASP A 157 7.56 20.12 5.59
CA ASP A 157 8.03 19.96 4.21
C ASP A 157 7.66 18.56 3.68
N THR A 158 7.88 17.50 4.46
CA THR A 158 7.44 16.14 4.11
C THR A 158 5.94 16.07 3.86
N LEU A 159 5.12 16.66 4.74
CA LEU A 159 3.66 16.71 4.55
C LEU A 159 3.26 17.47 3.28
N GLN A 160 3.97 18.54 2.93
CA GLN A 160 3.68 19.28 1.71
C GLN A 160 4.07 18.48 0.45
N PHE A 161 5.22 17.80 0.48
CA PHE A 161 5.75 17.09 -0.69
C PHE A 161 5.10 15.72 -0.92
N LEU A 162 4.50 15.09 0.10
CA LEU A 162 3.77 13.84 -0.11
C LEU A 162 2.45 14.04 -0.86
N HIS A 163 1.91 15.26 -0.93
CA HIS A 163 0.67 15.54 -1.68
C HIS A 163 0.98 15.83 -3.15
N ALA A 164 0.40 15.02 -4.05
CA ALA A 164 0.55 15.18 -5.48
C ALA A 164 0.08 16.55 -5.97
N GLU A 165 0.85 17.18 -6.85
CA GLU A 165 0.41 18.36 -7.59
C GLU A 165 -0.57 17.96 -8.70
N THR A 166 -1.84 17.78 -8.34
CA THR A 166 -2.89 17.46 -9.31
C THR A 166 -4.00 18.51 -9.30
N ALA A 167 -4.52 18.82 -10.49
CA ALA A 167 -5.52 19.88 -10.70
C ALA A 167 -6.95 19.47 -10.30
N SER A 168 -7.17 18.24 -9.80
CA SER A 168 -8.49 17.64 -9.59
C SER A 168 -8.91 17.49 -8.13
N THR A 169 -8.09 17.91 -7.18
CA THR A 169 -8.37 17.76 -5.75
C THR A 169 -9.30 18.86 -5.30
N GLN A 170 -10.37 18.52 -4.58
CA GLN A 170 -11.34 19.52 -4.14
C GLN A 170 -10.84 20.26 -2.89
N LEU A 171 -10.04 19.59 -2.04
CA LEU A 171 -9.41 20.20 -0.86
C LEU A 171 -8.03 20.78 -1.20
N ASP A 172 -7.89 22.10 -1.14
CA ASP A 172 -6.60 22.80 -1.33
C ASP A 172 -5.91 23.09 0.02
N ILE A 173 -5.59 22.03 0.77
CA ILE A 173 -4.83 22.11 2.03
C ILE A 173 -3.65 21.15 1.93
N ARG A 174 -2.48 21.68 1.55
CA ARG A 174 -1.21 20.94 1.56
C ARG A 174 -0.45 21.09 2.87
N LEU A 175 -0.48 22.31 3.43
CA LEU A 175 0.09 22.60 4.74
C LEU A 175 -0.98 23.29 5.59
N PRO A 176 -1.51 22.60 6.61
CA PRO A 176 -2.46 23.20 7.53
C PRO A 176 -1.87 24.41 8.27
N LYS A 177 -2.58 25.53 8.24
CA LYS A 177 -2.18 26.78 8.93
C LYS A 177 -2.58 26.78 10.40
N ASP A 178 -3.65 26.07 10.73
CA ASP A 178 -4.21 26.00 12.08
C ASP A 178 -4.76 24.60 12.40
N ASP A 179 -5.30 24.45 13.61
CA ASP A 179 -5.88 23.20 14.09
C ASP A 179 -7.12 22.77 13.30
N SER A 180 -7.88 23.74 12.79
CA SER A 180 -9.11 23.50 12.03
C SER A 180 -8.80 22.92 10.65
N GLU A 181 -7.90 23.59 9.89
CA GLU A 181 -7.41 23.08 8.60
C GLU A 181 -6.75 21.69 8.77
N ARG A 182 -6.06 21.46 9.90
CA ARG A 182 -5.40 20.18 10.18
C ARG A 182 -6.40 19.06 10.42
N ARG A 183 -7.45 19.33 11.20
CA ARG A 183 -8.55 18.37 11.43
C ARG A 183 -9.31 18.10 10.14
N LEU A 184 -9.62 19.13 9.36
CA LEU A 184 -10.31 18.99 8.08
C LEU A 184 -9.51 18.12 7.10
N LEU A 185 -8.22 18.38 6.97
CA LEU A 185 -7.31 17.55 6.16
C LEU A 185 -7.29 16.10 6.65
N GLY A 186 -7.16 15.88 7.95
CA GLY A 186 -7.18 14.55 8.55
C GLY A 186 -8.49 13.80 8.27
N ARG A 187 -9.64 14.47 8.41
CA ARG A 187 -10.95 13.89 8.09
C ARG A 187 -11.09 13.54 6.61
N ALA A 188 -10.62 14.42 5.72
CA ALA A 188 -10.63 14.16 4.28
C ALA A 188 -9.82 12.90 3.92
N HIS A 189 -8.61 12.75 4.49
CA HIS A 189 -7.81 11.54 4.33
C HIS A 189 -8.46 10.28 4.92
N LEU A 190 -9.10 10.36 6.10
CA LEU A 190 -9.82 9.23 6.68
C LEU A 190 -11.02 8.80 5.82
N ARG A 191 -11.75 9.76 5.25
CA ARG A 191 -12.84 9.48 4.31
C ARG A 191 -12.34 8.79 3.05
N GLU A 192 -11.25 9.28 2.45
CA GLU A 192 -10.65 8.65 1.28
C GLU A 192 -10.18 7.22 1.59
N ALA A 193 -9.55 7.02 2.75
CA ALA A 193 -9.17 5.68 3.22
C ALA A 193 -10.38 4.74 3.37
N LEU A 194 -11.51 5.24 3.88
CA LEU A 194 -12.75 4.47 3.98
C LEU A 194 -13.27 4.03 2.62
N VAL A 195 -13.39 4.95 1.65
CA VAL A 195 -13.84 4.66 0.29
C VAL A 195 -12.95 3.59 -0.35
N LEU A 196 -11.64 3.73 -0.25
CA LEU A 196 -10.67 2.76 -0.77
C LEU A 196 -10.79 1.38 -0.08
N HIS A 197 -11.01 1.35 1.24
CA HIS A 197 -11.20 0.10 1.97
C HIS A 197 -12.55 -0.58 1.66
N GLU A 198 -13.62 0.18 1.41
CA GLU A 198 -14.89 -0.35 0.92
C GLU A 198 -14.74 -0.94 -0.49
N GLU A 199 -13.96 -0.28 -1.35
CA GLU A 199 -13.65 -0.76 -2.69
C GLU A 199 -12.84 -2.07 -2.64
N CYS A 200 -11.86 -2.18 -1.74
CA CYS A 200 -11.16 -3.44 -1.48
C CYS A 200 -12.12 -4.58 -1.12
N GLN A 201 -13.09 -4.30 -0.24
CA GLN A 201 -14.09 -5.30 0.16
C GLN A 201 -15.04 -5.65 -1.00
N ARG A 202 -15.34 -4.70 -1.90
CA ARG A 202 -16.13 -4.94 -3.13
C ARG A 202 -15.35 -5.86 -4.08
N LEU A 203 -14.11 -5.52 -4.42
CA LEU A 203 -13.22 -6.33 -5.28
C LEU A 203 -13.02 -7.74 -4.72
N HIS A 204 -12.73 -7.87 -3.43
CA HIS A 204 -12.64 -9.16 -2.73
C HIS A 204 -13.93 -10.00 -2.88
N ARG A 205 -15.11 -9.38 -2.74
CA ARG A 205 -16.40 -10.08 -2.89
C ARG A 205 -16.67 -10.51 -4.32
N MET A 206 -16.19 -9.77 -5.33
CA MET A 206 -16.41 -10.10 -6.75
C MET A 206 -15.61 -11.32 -7.21
N CYS A 207 -14.42 -11.56 -6.66
CA CYS A 207 -13.62 -12.73 -7.02
C CYS A 207 -14.00 -13.97 -6.18
N ARG A 208 -14.48 -15.02 -6.85
CA ARG A 208 -14.96 -16.27 -6.21
C ARG A 208 -13.89 -16.93 -5.33
N GLU A 209 -12.64 -16.96 -5.79
CA GLU A 209 -11.53 -17.56 -5.04
C GLU A 209 -11.13 -16.72 -3.83
N LEU A 210 -11.10 -15.38 -3.98
CA LEU A 210 -10.75 -14.48 -2.88
C LEU A 210 -11.81 -14.48 -1.78
N ARG A 211 -13.09 -14.55 -2.14
CA ARG A 211 -14.20 -14.62 -1.17
C ARG A 211 -14.05 -15.77 -0.16
N GLY A 212 -13.39 -16.86 -0.55
CA GLY A 212 -13.11 -18.00 0.34
C GLY A 212 -11.94 -17.80 1.30
N LYS A 213 -11.17 -16.71 1.17
CA LYS A 213 -9.97 -16.43 1.97
C LYS A 213 -10.34 -15.61 3.21
N GLN A 214 -10.70 -16.30 4.29
CA GLN A 214 -11.14 -15.67 5.54
C GLN A 214 -10.10 -14.70 6.14
N ALA A 215 -8.81 -15.02 6.03
CA ALA A 215 -7.73 -14.14 6.50
C ALA A 215 -7.74 -12.79 5.76
N LEU A 216 -7.90 -12.80 4.43
CA LEU A 216 -8.01 -11.57 3.63
C LEU A 216 -9.25 -10.77 4.05
N ALA A 217 -10.40 -11.43 4.16
CA ALA A 217 -11.63 -10.78 4.64
C ALA A 217 -11.49 -10.18 6.05
N ALA A 218 -10.71 -10.79 6.94
CA ALA A 218 -10.43 -10.26 8.27
C ALA A 218 -9.57 -8.99 8.18
N VAL A 219 -8.47 -9.01 7.43
CA VAL A 219 -7.59 -7.84 7.24
C VAL A 219 -8.36 -6.65 6.66
N LEU A 220 -9.14 -6.85 5.60
CA LEU A 220 -9.91 -5.78 4.96
C LEU A 220 -11.01 -5.20 5.87
N ARG A 221 -11.63 -6.03 6.71
CA ARG A 221 -12.63 -5.55 7.69
C ARG A 221 -11.98 -4.80 8.83
N THR A 222 -10.84 -5.27 9.32
CA THR A 222 -10.09 -4.59 10.38
C THR A 222 -9.63 -3.22 9.91
N ALA A 223 -9.04 -3.10 8.72
CA ALA A 223 -8.58 -1.81 8.19
C ALA A 223 -9.73 -0.81 8.03
N HIS A 224 -10.85 -1.23 7.42
CA HIS A 224 -12.06 -0.41 7.33
C HIS A 224 -12.58 0.00 8.71
N LYS A 225 -12.69 -0.93 9.66
CA LYS A 225 -13.16 -0.65 11.02
C LYS A 225 -12.26 0.36 11.73
N THR A 226 -10.94 0.21 11.63
CA THR A 226 -9.97 1.13 12.23
C THR A 226 -10.11 2.54 11.63
N ALA A 227 -10.18 2.66 10.30
CA ALA A 227 -10.40 3.94 9.63
C ALA A 227 -11.74 4.58 10.04
N LEU A 228 -12.81 3.78 10.17
CA LEU A 228 -14.15 4.25 10.55
C LEU A 228 -14.16 4.78 11.98
N GLN A 229 -13.51 4.06 12.91
CA GLN A 229 -13.38 4.49 14.29
C GLN A 229 -12.58 5.81 14.39
N ALA A 230 -11.47 5.91 13.66
CA ALA A 230 -10.70 7.15 13.58
C ALA A 230 -11.54 8.30 13.00
N TYR A 231 -12.34 8.05 11.95
CA TYR A 231 -13.19 9.07 11.34
C TYR A 231 -14.26 9.57 12.31
N ALA A 232 -14.98 8.66 12.97
CA ALA A 232 -16.05 9.00 13.91
C ALA A 232 -15.51 9.75 15.15
N ASN A 233 -14.31 9.41 15.63
CA ASN A 233 -13.70 10.10 16.78
C ASN A 233 -13.28 11.55 16.46
N ASN A 234 -13.22 11.91 15.18
CA ASN A 234 -12.85 13.25 14.72
C ASN A 234 -14.04 14.02 14.12
N GLU A 235 -15.27 13.54 14.32
CA GLU A 235 -16.50 14.19 13.87
C GLU A 235 -16.99 15.21 14.92
N ASN A 236 -17.26 16.45 14.53
CA ASN A 236 -17.84 17.49 15.42
C ASN A 236 -19.25 17.84 14.95
N GLU A 237 -20.15 18.17 15.89
CA GLU A 237 -21.57 18.47 15.63
C GLU A 237 -21.82 19.67 14.68
N ASP A 238 -20.84 20.56 14.53
CA ASP A 238 -20.91 21.75 13.67
C ASP A 238 -20.35 21.54 12.24
N ASP A 239 -19.77 20.37 11.94
CA ASP A 239 -19.17 20.08 10.63
C ASP A 239 -20.24 19.64 9.60
N PHE A 240 -21.12 20.58 9.23
CA PHE A 240 -22.02 20.46 8.06
C PHE A 240 -21.31 20.72 6.72
N SER A 241 -19.98 20.90 6.72
CA SER A 241 -19.21 21.13 5.51
C SER A 241 -19.09 19.86 4.67
N ASP A 242 -19.31 19.96 3.36
CA ASP A 242 -18.95 18.92 2.40
C ASP A 242 -17.47 18.57 2.58
N VAL A 243 -17.17 17.37 3.10
CA VAL A 243 -15.79 16.89 3.21
C VAL A 243 -15.25 16.65 1.80
N LEU A 244 -14.40 17.57 1.36
CA LEU A 244 -13.77 17.59 0.03
C LEU A 244 -12.69 16.52 -0.07
N ASP A 245 -12.49 16.00 -1.29
CA ASP A 245 -11.48 14.97 -1.55
C ASP A 245 -10.06 15.52 -1.36
N PRO A 246 -9.20 14.85 -0.57
CA PRO A 246 -7.83 15.28 -0.33
C PRO A 246 -6.94 15.03 -1.56
N ALA A 247 -5.75 15.62 -1.55
CA ALA A 247 -4.73 15.28 -2.54
C ALA A 247 -4.25 13.84 -2.41
N GLN A 248 -3.91 13.24 -3.55
CA GLN A 248 -3.33 11.90 -3.62
C GLN A 248 -2.00 11.88 -2.88
N VAL A 249 -1.75 10.82 -2.13
CA VAL A 249 -0.50 10.60 -1.40
C VAL A 249 0.52 9.95 -2.34
N GLN A 250 1.71 10.53 -2.43
CA GLN A 250 2.81 10.04 -3.24
C GLN A 250 3.85 9.33 -2.38
N GLY A 251 4.44 8.29 -2.94
CA GLY A 251 5.56 7.59 -2.32
C GLY A 251 6.84 8.43 -2.29
N THR A 252 7.75 8.08 -1.38
CA THR A 252 9.13 8.55 -1.44
C THR A 252 9.77 8.06 -2.74
N ALA A 253 10.48 8.94 -3.46
CA ALA A 253 11.24 8.54 -4.64
C ALA A 253 12.13 7.33 -4.30
N PRO A 254 12.26 6.32 -5.19
CA PRO A 254 12.86 5.04 -4.83
C PRO A 254 14.30 5.23 -4.35
N GLN A 255 14.53 4.96 -3.05
CA GLN A 255 15.84 4.54 -2.59
C GLN A 255 16.01 3.11 -3.10
N ASN A 256 16.97 2.91 -4.00
CA ASN A 256 17.27 1.61 -4.59
C ASN A 256 17.45 0.57 -3.48
N LEU A 257 16.62 -0.48 -3.51
CA LEU A 257 16.79 -1.71 -2.72
C LEU A 257 18.02 -2.48 -3.19
#